data_AF-A0A497SRI1-F1
#
_entry.id   AF-A0A497SRI1-F1
#
_cell.length_a   1.000
_cell.length_b   1.000
_cell.length_c   1.000
_cell.angle_alpha   90.00
_cell.angle_beta   90.00
_cell.angle_gamma   90.00
#
_symmetry.space_group_name_H-M   'P 1'
#
loop_
_entity.id
_entity.type
_entity.pdbx_description
1 polymer ?
#
loop_
_entity_poly.entity_id
_entity_poly.type
_entity_poly.pdbx_seq_one_letter_code
_entity_poly.pdbx_strand_id
1 'polypeptide(L)'
;MEENRKKLKKLLDMLGSIRGRHTELVTVYVPSGYNLSKISDQIRQEQSTAQNIKSKSVRKNVMGALEKILQHLKLYKQTPKNGLAIFCGNVSEKEGEADIEIWAIEPPEPVKTKLYWCGQDFILDPLNELFREKEVYGLIVLDKSEAEIGLLSGKKIESLKHMESIVPGKTKKGGWCVHGDSLVQLEDGSIRRIRDVGENRLMCLDLKEFKTVPGKHNHFFKRNSDKSIEIKTIAPTMRLCVTPEHVLFTVGDEGLKEKPARDLRAGDMLISVKNVGFEGKSSIDSGLAQLLGYILGDGSRDKNRINISESDEELAKHYSGIAEKLGINSGIMKRRGKGYYEIKLYSKALLDMVKHDFGGIISPERRITDDVCRFDNKTLSRFMRGLYDAEGWVDRSAKIIGITMNSKDVIEKLRMLLLRFGII
;
A
#
# COMPACT_ATOMS: atom_id res chain seq x y z
N MET A 1 40.91 14.76 -7.21
CA MET A 1 40.71 14.55 -5.77
C MET A 1 41.74 13.56 -5.20
N GLU A 2 41.88 12.37 -5.79
CA GLU A 2 42.86 11.33 -5.39
C GLU A 2 44.32 11.81 -5.29
N GLU A 3 44.79 12.55 -6.29
CA GLU A 3 46.19 12.97 -6.39
C GLU A 3 46.58 14.01 -5.33
N ASN A 4 45.67 14.96 -5.02
CA ASN A 4 45.88 15.96 -3.97
C ASN A 4 45.84 15.33 -2.58
N ARG A 5 44.99 14.31 -2.35
CA ARG A 5 44.98 13.54 -1.10
C ARG A 5 46.29 12.77 -0.89
N LYS A 6 46.86 12.17 -1.95
CA LYS A 6 48.17 11.50 -1.89
C LYS A 6 49.32 12.47 -1.60
N LYS A 7 49.32 13.66 -2.22
CA LYS A 7 50.31 14.72 -1.95
C LYS A 7 50.22 15.24 -0.52
N LEU A 8 49.00 15.48 -0.03
CA LEU A 8 48.76 15.89 1.36
C LEU A 8 49.24 14.82 2.36
N LYS A 9 48.95 13.53 2.11
CA LYS A 9 49.41 12.45 2.98
C LYS A 9 50.94 12.40 3.09
N LYS A 10 51.65 12.48 1.96
CA LYS A 10 53.12 12.55 1.94
C LYS A 10 53.66 13.77 2.69
N LEU A 11 52.98 14.92 2.57
CA LEU A 11 53.36 16.13 3.29
C LEU A 11 53.15 15.97 4.81
N LEU A 12 52.04 15.37 5.24
CA LEU A 12 51.77 15.11 6.66
C LEU A 12 52.76 14.12 7.27
N ASP A 13 53.12 13.06 6.54
CA ASP A 13 54.13 12.08 6.98
C ASP A 13 55.50 12.76 7.15
N MET A 14 55.87 13.66 6.23
CA MET A 14 57.11 14.44 6.32
C MET A 14 57.06 15.44 7.48
N LEU A 15 55.99 16.23 7.62
CA LEU A 15 55.83 17.18 8.72
C LEU A 15 55.78 16.50 10.08
N GLY A 16 55.22 15.29 10.17
CA GLY A 16 55.19 14.50 11.41
C GLY A 16 56.55 13.91 11.81
N SER A 17 57.48 13.80 10.87
CA SER A 17 58.87 13.39 11.16
C SER A 17 59.76 14.54 11.65
N ILE A 18 59.33 15.79 11.43
CA ILE A 18 60.05 16.99 11.87
C ILE A 18 59.75 17.25 13.34
N ARG A 19 60.80 17.32 14.16
CA ARG A 19 60.72 17.67 15.58
C ARG A 19 61.71 18.76 15.94
N GLY A 20 61.19 19.88 16.43
CA GLY A 20 61.99 21.00 16.91
C GLY A 20 62.76 20.63 18.18
N ARG A 21 64.00 21.08 18.30
CA ARG A 21 64.81 20.87 19.51
C ARG A 21 64.19 21.56 20.72
N HIS A 22 63.59 22.72 20.47
CA HIS A 22 62.83 23.50 21.44
C HIS A 22 61.45 23.84 20.89
N THR A 23 60.67 24.63 21.62
CA THR A 23 59.34 25.08 21.19
C THR A 23 59.47 26.16 20.10
N GLU A 24 59.80 25.73 18.88
CA GLU A 24 60.14 26.61 17.75
C GLU A 24 59.39 26.28 16.44
N LEU A 25 58.43 25.34 16.49
CA LEU A 25 57.55 25.00 15.37
C LEU A 25 56.18 25.64 15.55
N VAL A 26 55.75 26.44 14.57
CA VAL A 26 54.48 27.16 14.57
C VAL A 26 53.49 26.50 13.60
N THR A 27 52.29 26.22 14.09
CA THR A 27 51.15 25.73 13.30
C THR A 27 50.01 26.74 13.32
N VAL A 28 49.47 27.06 12.14
CA VAL A 28 48.33 27.97 11.96
C VAL A 28 47.27 27.33 11.08
N TYR A 29 46.05 27.21 11.58
CA TYR A 29 44.87 26.83 10.80
C TYR A 29 43.89 27.98 10.68
N VAL A 30 43.52 28.29 9.43
CA VAL A 30 42.52 29.29 9.08
C VAL A 30 41.27 28.60 8.53
N PRO A 31 40.09 28.77 9.16
CA PRO A 31 38.86 28.20 8.66
C PRO A 31 38.45 28.74 7.29
N SER A 32 37.74 27.93 6.50
CA SER A 32 37.12 28.37 5.24
C SER A 32 36.23 29.61 5.47
N GLY A 33 36.41 30.65 4.65
CA GLY A 33 35.64 31.89 4.73
C GLY A 33 36.02 32.84 5.89
N TYR A 34 37.02 32.50 6.72
CA TYR A 34 37.47 33.39 7.79
C TYR A 34 38.29 34.57 7.25
N ASN A 35 38.33 35.69 7.96
CA ASN A 35 39.07 36.88 7.52
C ASN A 35 40.58 36.77 7.85
N LEU A 36 41.45 36.80 6.82
CA LEU A 36 42.91 36.73 6.97
C LEU A 36 43.51 37.91 7.74
N SER A 37 42.89 39.10 7.71
CA SER A 37 43.37 40.25 8.47
C SER A 37 43.35 39.96 9.97
N LYS A 38 42.28 39.35 10.48
CA LYS A 38 42.18 38.96 11.89
C LYS A 38 43.23 37.91 12.31
N ILE A 39 43.60 37.01 11.40
CA ILE A 39 44.69 36.04 11.63
C ILE A 39 46.02 36.77 11.66
N SER A 40 46.26 37.69 10.72
CA SER A 40 47.47 38.49 10.67
C SER A 40 47.66 39.31 11.95
N ASP A 41 46.59 39.91 12.47
CA ASP A 41 46.61 40.65 13.73
C ASP A 41 46.96 39.74 14.93
N GLN A 42 46.37 38.54 14.97
CA GLN A 42 46.70 37.54 15.99
C GLN A 42 48.18 37.13 15.92
N ILE A 43 48.73 36.85 14.73
CA ILE A 43 50.14 36.49 14.57
C ILE A 43 51.07 37.63 14.99
N ARG A 44 50.70 38.90 14.77
CA ARG A 44 51.46 40.06 15.26
C ARG A 44 51.45 40.18 16.79
N GLN A 45 50.32 39.87 17.43
CA GLN A 45 50.23 39.81 18.89
C GLN A 45 51.15 38.72 19.44
N GLU A 46 51.12 37.52 18.84
CA GLU A 46 52.00 36.41 19.22
C GLU A 46 53.48 36.72 18.98
N GLN A 47 53.81 37.45 17.92
CA GLN A 47 55.17 37.93 17.66
C GLN A 47 55.65 38.90 18.75
N SER A 48 54.76 39.73 19.28
CA SER A 48 55.06 40.64 20.40
C SER A 48 55.29 39.86 21.69
N THR A 49 54.46 38.85 21.97
CA THR A 49 54.62 37.95 23.12
C THR A 49 55.93 37.16 23.04
N ALA A 50 56.31 36.69 21.85
CA ALA A 50 57.53 35.92 21.63
C ALA A 50 58.81 36.69 21.98
N GLN A 51 58.79 38.04 22.04
CA GLN A 51 59.95 38.83 22.46
C GLN A 51 60.40 38.53 23.90
N ASN A 52 59.49 38.05 24.75
CA ASN A 52 59.74 37.72 26.14
C ASN A 52 60.34 36.31 26.33
N ILE A 53 60.60 35.55 25.26
CA ILE A 53 61.22 34.22 25.35
C ILE A 53 62.65 34.34 25.89
N LYS A 54 62.93 33.66 27.02
CA LYS A 54 64.22 33.74 27.74
C LYS A 54 65.42 33.34 26.87
N SER A 55 65.30 32.24 26.13
CA SER A 55 66.37 31.76 25.23
C SER A 55 66.49 32.64 23.99
N LYS A 56 67.67 33.23 23.77
CA LYS A 56 67.95 34.10 22.61
C LYS A 56 67.82 33.35 21.27
N SER A 57 68.21 32.08 21.23
CA SER A 57 68.14 31.23 20.04
C SER A 57 66.67 30.94 19.67
N VAL A 58 65.90 30.42 20.63
CA VAL A 58 64.46 30.11 20.44
C VAL A 58 63.68 31.36 20.07
N ARG A 59 63.95 32.49 20.72
CA ARG A 59 63.32 33.78 20.40
C ARG A 59 63.55 34.17 18.94
N LYS A 60 64.80 34.08 18.45
CA LYS A 60 65.14 34.41 17.07
C LYS A 60 64.41 33.50 16.07
N ASN A 61 64.36 32.20 16.36
CA ASN A 61 63.71 31.21 15.49
C ASN A 61 62.20 31.39 15.43
N VAL A 62 61.54 31.55 16.59
CA VAL A 62 60.08 31.80 16.66
C VAL A 62 59.72 33.13 15.99
N MET A 63 60.48 34.21 16.24
CA MET A 63 60.25 35.50 15.59
C MET A 63 60.41 35.41 14.06
N GLY A 64 61.44 34.70 13.58
CA GLY A 64 61.66 34.49 12.15
C GLY A 64 60.54 33.66 11.51
N ALA A 65 60.04 32.63 12.20
CA ALA A 65 58.91 31.83 11.73
C ALA A 65 57.61 32.68 11.62
N LEU A 66 57.30 33.47 12.66
CA LEU A 66 56.12 34.35 12.66
C LEU A 66 56.21 35.43 11.59
N GLU A 67 57.39 36.00 11.38
CA GLU A 67 57.64 36.97 10.30
C GLU A 67 57.43 36.34 8.92
N LYS A 68 57.97 35.13 8.70
CA LYS A 68 57.80 34.38 7.46
C LYS A 68 56.32 34.02 7.19
N ILE A 69 55.57 33.65 8.24
CA ILE A 69 54.12 33.43 8.15
C ILE A 69 53.41 34.73 7.73
N LEU A 70 53.72 35.88 8.34
CA LEU A 70 53.11 37.17 7.98
C LEU A 70 53.40 37.58 6.54
N GLN A 71 54.62 37.34 6.05
CA GLN A 71 54.98 37.59 4.66
C GLN A 71 54.20 36.67 3.71
N HIS A 72 54.06 35.39 4.08
CA HIS A 72 53.34 34.41 3.28
C HIS A 72 51.83 34.69 3.23
N LEU A 73 51.22 35.13 4.33
CA LEU A 73 49.81 35.51 4.38
C LEU A 73 49.47 36.67 3.43
N LYS A 74 50.41 37.60 3.16
CA LYS A 74 50.21 38.70 2.20
C LYS A 74 50.05 38.23 0.75
N LEU A 75 50.49 37.01 0.41
CA LEU A 75 50.34 36.46 -0.93
C LEU A 75 48.87 36.11 -1.24
N TYR A 76 48.02 36.01 -0.22
CA TYR A 76 46.61 35.67 -0.36
C TYR A 76 45.73 36.92 -0.28
N LYS A 77 44.99 37.22 -1.36
CA LYS A 77 43.98 38.31 -1.36
C LYS A 77 42.75 37.99 -0.50
N GLN A 78 42.40 36.70 -0.42
CA GLN A 78 41.28 36.17 0.36
C GLN A 78 41.62 34.75 0.82
N THR A 79 40.94 34.27 1.87
CA THR A 79 41.10 32.89 2.33
C THR A 79 40.71 31.91 1.20
N PRO A 80 41.53 30.87 0.94
CA PRO A 80 41.18 29.83 -0.03
C PRO A 80 39.85 29.14 0.29
N LYS A 81 39.24 28.49 -0.72
CA LYS A 81 37.87 27.97 -0.64
C LYS A 81 37.70 26.98 0.51
N ASN A 82 38.71 26.17 0.77
CA ASN A 82 38.66 25.15 1.83
C ASN A 82 39.40 25.55 3.14
N GLY A 83 39.85 26.80 3.25
CA GLY A 83 40.69 27.26 4.36
C GLY A 83 42.18 27.14 4.04
N LEU A 84 43.02 27.38 5.05
CA LEU A 84 44.49 27.41 4.88
C LEU A 84 45.17 26.81 6.11
N ALA A 85 46.14 25.91 5.89
CA ALA A 85 47.02 25.38 6.92
C ALA A 85 48.46 25.82 6.63
N ILE A 86 49.12 26.41 7.62
CA ILE A 86 50.50 26.89 7.54
C ILE A 86 51.32 26.27 8.66
N PHE A 87 52.45 25.69 8.29
CA PHE A 87 53.45 25.11 9.18
C PHE A 87 54.77 25.85 8.94
N CYS A 88 55.38 26.41 9.97
CA CYS A 88 56.62 27.15 9.84
C CYS A 88 57.48 26.98 11.08
N GLY A 89 58.78 26.76 10.92
CA GLY A 89 59.67 26.59 12.05
C GLY A 89 61.09 26.24 11.62
N ASN A 90 62.00 26.20 12.59
CA ASN A 90 63.37 25.80 12.36
C ASN A 90 63.48 24.28 12.24
N VAL A 91 63.98 23.78 11.11
CA VAL A 91 64.16 22.34 10.83
C VAL A 91 65.62 21.90 10.77
N SER A 92 66.55 22.80 11.06
CA SER A 92 67.98 22.48 11.09
C SER A 92 68.32 21.45 12.18
N GLU A 93 69.01 20.39 11.78
CA GLU A 93 69.57 19.40 12.71
C GLU A 93 70.88 19.87 13.35
N LYS A 94 71.46 21.00 12.92
CA LYS A 94 72.75 21.52 13.41
C LYS A 94 72.55 22.66 14.40
N GLU A 95 73.29 22.62 15.50
CA GLU A 95 73.20 23.65 16.54
C GLU A 95 73.85 24.95 16.08
N GLY A 96 73.09 26.05 16.13
CA GLY A 96 73.56 27.39 15.75
C GLY A 96 73.31 27.78 14.30
N GLU A 97 72.91 26.85 13.43
CA GLU A 97 72.46 27.12 12.06
C GLU A 97 70.92 27.12 12.04
N ALA A 98 70.31 28.25 11.70
CA ALA A 98 68.85 28.37 11.64
C ALA A 98 68.38 28.15 10.20
N ASP A 99 67.55 27.13 10.00
CA ASP A 99 66.89 26.84 8.73
C ASP A 99 65.38 26.88 8.92
N ILE A 100 64.81 28.07 8.72
CA ILE A 100 63.38 28.30 8.92
C ILE A 100 62.65 27.99 7.62
N GLU A 101 61.94 26.88 7.58
CA GLU A 101 61.12 26.47 6.44
C GLU A 101 59.64 26.82 6.64
N ILE A 102 58.89 26.94 5.53
CA ILE A 102 57.44 27.21 5.55
C ILE A 102 56.74 26.29 4.57
N TRP A 103 55.67 25.66 5.04
CA TRP A 103 54.75 24.86 4.23
C TRP A 103 53.35 25.41 4.39
N ALA A 104 52.72 25.76 3.27
CA ALA A 104 51.33 26.19 3.23
C ALA A 104 50.55 25.31 2.27
N ILE A 105 49.37 24.85 2.69
CA ILE A 105 48.52 23.99 1.89
C ILE A 105 47.04 24.37 2.06
N GLU A 106 46.32 24.37 0.93
CA GLU A 106 44.86 24.39 0.93
C GLU A 106 44.34 22.95 1.14
N PRO A 107 43.58 22.67 2.21
CA PRO A 107 43.03 21.35 2.46
C PRO A 107 42.04 20.91 1.34
N PRO A 108 41.90 19.60 1.04
CA PRO A 108 40.98 19.11 0.02
C PRO A 108 39.49 19.27 0.41
N GLU A 109 39.21 19.36 1.70
CA GLU A 109 37.88 19.58 2.28
C GLU A 109 37.90 20.81 3.20
N PRO A 110 36.82 21.59 3.32
CA PRO A 110 36.77 22.78 4.16
C PRO A 110 37.09 22.50 5.63
N VAL A 111 38.16 23.12 6.15
CA VAL A 111 38.51 23.07 7.57
C VAL A 111 37.71 24.11 8.35
N LYS A 112 37.12 23.70 9.48
CA LYS A 112 36.35 24.58 10.38
C LYS A 112 37.15 25.08 11.59
N THR A 113 38.28 24.45 11.88
CA THR A 113 39.09 24.70 13.06
C THR A 113 39.98 25.93 12.89
N LYS A 114 39.92 26.86 13.84
CA LYS A 114 40.88 27.97 13.99
C LYS A 114 41.89 27.57 15.07
N LEU A 115 43.17 27.48 14.73
CA LEU A 115 44.22 27.07 15.67
C LEU A 115 45.50 27.88 15.42
N TYR A 116 46.12 28.30 16.51
CA TYR A 116 47.50 28.76 16.55
C TYR A 116 48.21 27.96 17.64
N TRP A 117 49.37 27.40 17.33
CA TRP A 117 50.18 26.66 18.29
C TRP A 117 51.66 26.84 17.99
N CYS A 118 52.46 27.05 19.04
CA CYS A 118 53.92 27.03 18.96
C CYS A 118 54.44 25.94 19.90
N GLY A 119 55.10 24.93 19.36
CA GLY A 119 55.50 23.74 20.09
C GLY A 119 56.78 23.10 19.55
N GLN A 120 57.12 21.92 20.07
CA GLN A 120 58.21 21.09 19.53
C GLN A 120 57.77 20.29 18.30
N ASP A 121 56.47 20.05 18.13
CA ASP A 121 55.88 19.27 17.05
C ASP A 121 54.81 20.10 16.34
N PHE A 122 54.61 19.86 15.03
CA PHE A 122 53.49 20.46 14.30
C PHE A 122 52.16 19.78 14.66
N ILE A 123 51.08 20.57 14.75
CA ILE A 123 49.74 20.02 15.04
C ILE A 123 49.08 19.55 13.73
N LEU A 124 49.06 18.23 13.50
CA LEU A 124 48.54 17.64 12.26
C LEU A 124 47.13 17.06 12.39
N ASP A 125 46.58 16.97 13.60
CA ASP A 125 45.29 16.31 13.88
C ASP A 125 44.13 16.81 13.00
N PRO A 126 43.94 18.14 12.78
CA PRO A 126 42.83 18.62 11.95
C PRO A 126 42.87 18.13 10.50
N LEU A 127 44.06 17.86 9.95
CA LEU A 127 44.22 17.31 8.60
C LEU A 127 44.17 15.78 8.60
N ASN A 128 44.66 15.12 9.65
CA ASN A 128 44.57 13.67 9.82
C ASN A 128 43.11 13.18 9.95
N GLU A 129 42.23 13.98 10.56
CA GLU A 129 40.79 13.66 10.62
C GLU A 129 40.13 13.58 9.23
N LEU A 130 40.67 14.26 8.21
CA LEU A 130 40.16 14.19 6.84
C LEU A 130 40.42 12.82 6.18
N PHE A 131 41.38 12.05 6.72
CA PHE A 131 41.73 10.71 6.24
C PHE A 131 41.09 9.59 7.07
N ARG A 132 40.41 9.89 8.18
CA ARG A 132 39.65 8.87 8.91
C ARG A 132 38.49 8.41 8.02
N GLU A 133 38.47 7.12 7.69
CA GLU A 133 37.35 6.50 6.97
C GLU A 133 36.06 6.81 7.74
N LYS A 134 35.15 7.53 7.09
CA LYS A 134 33.80 7.74 7.63
C LYS A 134 33.04 6.46 7.33
N GLU A 135 32.77 5.65 8.35
CA GLU A 135 31.84 4.54 8.22
C GLU A 135 30.50 5.09 7.72
N VAL A 136 30.05 4.54 6.59
CA VAL A 136 28.76 4.87 5.99
C VAL A 136 27.78 3.77 6.37
N TYR A 137 26.76 4.12 7.14
CA TYR A 137 25.70 3.22 7.55
C TYR A 137 24.45 3.47 6.71
N GLY A 138 23.80 2.40 6.26
CA GLY A 138 22.43 2.47 5.73
C GLY A 138 21.44 2.51 6.88
N LEU A 139 20.58 3.53 6.90
CA LEU A 139 19.46 3.63 7.83
C LEU A 139 18.18 3.21 7.10
N ILE A 140 17.46 2.26 7.68
CA ILE A 140 16.11 1.92 7.24
C ILE A 140 15.20 2.12 8.44
N VAL A 141 14.34 3.12 8.37
CA VAL A 141 13.33 3.40 9.38
C VAL A 141 12.01 2.87 8.84
N LEU A 142 11.35 2.02 9.62
CA LEU A 142 10.08 1.40 9.25
C LEU A 142 9.02 1.77 10.30
N ASP A 143 7.91 2.34 9.85
CA ASP A 143 6.67 2.47 10.62
C ASP A 143 5.56 1.60 9.98
N LYS A 144 4.37 1.57 10.59
CA LYS A 144 3.22 0.77 10.12
C LYS A 144 2.72 1.19 8.74
N SER A 145 2.83 2.47 8.41
CA SER A 145 2.28 3.06 7.18
C SER A 145 3.34 3.62 6.25
N GLU A 146 4.61 3.65 6.64
CA GLU A 146 5.66 4.29 5.86
C GLU A 146 7.04 3.71 6.17
N ALA A 147 7.98 3.93 5.25
CA ALA A 147 9.36 3.55 5.35
C ALA A 147 10.26 4.65 4.80
N GLU A 148 11.33 4.97 5.52
CA GLU A 148 12.36 5.93 5.12
C GLU A 148 13.71 5.21 5.00
N ILE A 149 14.37 5.38 3.87
CA ILE A 149 15.73 4.89 3.64
C ILE A 149 16.65 6.10 3.60
N GLY A 150 17.70 6.08 4.42
CA GLY A 150 18.71 7.13 4.46
C GLY A 150 20.12 6.58 4.62
N LEU A 151 21.11 7.46 4.50
CA LEU A 151 22.52 7.17 4.77
C LEU A 151 23.00 8.02 5.94
N LEU A 152 23.74 7.39 6.85
CA LEU A 152 24.48 8.07 7.91
C LEU A 152 25.97 8.02 7.55
N SER A 153 26.55 9.19 7.26
CA SER A 153 28.00 9.33 7.07
C SER A 153 28.58 10.19 8.20
N GLY A 154 29.24 9.53 9.15
CA GLY A 154 29.68 10.17 10.39
C GLY A 154 28.49 10.68 11.23
N LYS A 155 28.31 12.01 11.31
CA LYS A 155 27.18 12.67 12.03
C LYS A 155 26.08 13.21 11.11
N LYS A 156 26.24 13.08 9.79
CA LYS A 156 25.29 13.63 8.80
C LYS A 156 24.35 12.52 8.35
N ILE A 157 23.04 12.77 8.43
CA ILE A 157 21.99 11.92 7.87
C ILE A 157 21.51 12.52 6.54
N GLU A 158 21.39 11.68 5.52
CA GLU A 158 20.87 12.03 4.21
C GLU A 158 19.70 11.09 3.88
N SER A 159 18.49 11.63 3.69
CA SER A 159 17.34 10.83 3.27
C SER A 159 17.41 10.56 1.77
N LEU A 160 17.27 9.30 1.38
CA LEU A 160 17.31 8.87 -0.01
C LEU A 160 15.91 8.64 -0.58
N LYS A 161 15.05 7.95 0.18
CA LYS A 161 13.74 7.50 -0.31
C LYS A 161 12.73 7.36 0.80
N HIS A 162 11.61 8.03 0.62
CA HIS A 162 10.40 7.83 1.39
C HIS A 162 9.43 6.91 0.62
N MET A 163 8.75 6.02 1.33
CA MET A 163 7.78 5.08 0.76
C MET A 163 6.58 4.96 1.68
N GLU A 164 5.38 5.18 1.14
CA GLU A 164 4.13 4.94 1.85
C GLU A 164 3.65 3.48 1.64
N SER A 165 3.02 2.91 2.65
CA SER A 165 2.43 1.57 2.59
C SER A 165 1.13 1.60 1.81
N ILE A 166 1.10 0.85 0.70
CA ILE A 166 -0.12 0.56 -0.08
C ILE A 166 -0.98 -0.51 0.62
N VAL A 167 -0.43 -1.14 1.67
CA VAL A 167 -1.10 -2.20 2.44
C VAL A 167 -1.70 -1.58 3.70
N PRO A 168 -3.02 -1.71 3.95
CA PRO A 168 -3.62 -1.28 5.19
C PRO A 168 -2.85 -1.88 6.38
N GLY A 169 -2.54 -1.05 7.38
CA GLY A 169 -1.70 -1.44 8.50
C GLY A 169 -2.15 -2.79 9.08
N LYS A 170 -1.26 -3.78 9.09
CA LYS A 170 -1.55 -5.09 9.69
C LYS A 170 -1.85 -4.88 11.17
N THR A 171 -3.12 -4.84 11.54
CA THR A 171 -3.52 -4.95 12.95
C THR A 171 -3.04 -6.31 13.47
N LYS A 172 -2.46 -6.32 14.67
CA LYS A 172 -2.12 -7.54 15.43
C LYS A 172 -3.29 -8.52 15.33
N LYS A 173 -3.10 -9.63 14.61
CA LYS A 173 -3.96 -10.83 14.58
C LYS A 173 -5.47 -10.57 14.65
N GLY A 174 -6.12 -10.45 13.49
CA GLY A 174 -7.57 -10.64 13.38
C GLY A 174 -8.39 -9.47 13.93
N GLY A 175 -9.21 -8.89 13.07
CA GLY A 175 -10.07 -7.80 13.47
C GLY A 175 -11.21 -7.66 12.49
N TRP A 176 -10.91 -7.53 11.21
CA TRP A 176 -11.92 -7.23 10.20
C TRP A 176 -12.62 -8.49 9.73
N CYS A 177 -13.61 -8.93 10.51
CA CYS A 177 -14.40 -10.10 10.20
C CYS A 177 -15.82 -9.68 9.82
N VAL A 178 -16.39 -10.43 8.89
CA VAL A 178 -17.80 -10.35 8.52
C VAL A 178 -18.45 -11.67 8.92
N HIS A 179 -19.76 -11.64 9.20
CA HIS A 179 -20.50 -12.83 9.59
C HIS A 179 -20.37 -13.95 8.56
N GLY A 180 -20.21 -15.19 9.02
CA GLY A 180 -19.90 -16.34 8.15
C GLY A 180 -20.97 -16.66 7.11
N ASP A 181 -22.20 -16.20 7.33
CA ASP A 181 -23.33 -16.35 6.40
C ASP A 181 -23.43 -15.25 5.34
N SER A 182 -22.58 -14.22 5.39
CA SER A 182 -22.57 -13.19 4.36
C SER A 182 -22.20 -13.77 3.00
N LEU A 183 -23.02 -13.50 2.00
CA LEU A 183 -22.79 -13.94 0.63
C LEU A 183 -21.71 -13.09 -0.04
N VAL A 184 -20.85 -13.76 -0.80
CA VAL A 184 -19.82 -13.17 -1.64
C VAL A 184 -19.84 -13.84 -3.01
N GLN A 185 -19.47 -13.09 -4.04
CA GLN A 185 -19.34 -13.61 -5.40
C GLN A 185 -17.88 -13.99 -5.64
N LEU A 186 -17.66 -15.19 -6.19
CA LEU A 186 -16.34 -15.66 -6.59
C LEU A 186 -16.02 -15.18 -8.02
N GLU A 187 -14.75 -15.26 -8.40
CA GLU A 187 -14.27 -14.95 -9.75
C GLU A 187 -15.00 -15.77 -10.84
N ASP A 188 -15.35 -17.02 -10.53
CA ASP A 188 -16.03 -17.91 -11.47
C ASP A 188 -17.54 -17.61 -11.63
N GLY A 189 -18.06 -16.62 -10.91
CA GLY A 189 -19.47 -16.21 -10.93
C GLY A 189 -20.35 -16.89 -9.88
N SER A 190 -19.86 -17.92 -9.19
CA SER A 190 -20.64 -18.56 -8.12
C SER A 190 -20.82 -17.62 -6.93
N ILE A 191 -21.96 -17.75 -6.23
CA ILE A 191 -22.29 -16.94 -5.05
C ILE A 191 -22.40 -17.87 -3.85
N ARG A 192 -21.48 -17.70 -2.90
CA ARG A 192 -21.35 -18.57 -1.73
C ARG A 192 -21.27 -17.75 -0.45
N ARG A 193 -21.56 -18.42 0.67
CA ARG A 193 -21.31 -17.84 2.00
C ARG A 193 -19.81 -17.71 2.21
N ILE A 194 -19.37 -16.62 2.83
CA ILE A 194 -17.96 -16.36 3.05
C ILE A 194 -17.27 -17.49 3.84
N ARG A 195 -18.00 -18.18 4.73
CA ARG A 195 -17.47 -19.33 5.48
C ARG A 195 -17.07 -20.53 4.60
N ASP A 196 -17.58 -20.59 3.36
CA ASP A 196 -17.53 -21.72 2.43
C ASP A 196 -16.70 -21.41 1.16
N VAL A 197 -15.94 -20.31 1.14
CA VAL A 197 -15.18 -19.85 -0.05
C VAL A 197 -13.90 -20.63 -0.31
N GLY A 198 -13.28 -21.22 0.71
CA GLY A 198 -12.02 -21.97 0.58
C GLY A 198 -10.88 -21.12 0.03
N GLU A 199 -10.20 -21.62 -1.02
CA GLU A 199 -9.09 -20.96 -1.71
C GLU A 199 -9.51 -20.20 -2.98
N ASN A 200 -10.81 -20.14 -3.26
CA ASN A 200 -11.34 -19.51 -4.47
C ASN A 200 -11.15 -17.99 -4.46
N ARG A 201 -10.82 -17.44 -5.63
CA ARG A 201 -10.68 -15.98 -5.80
C ARG A 201 -12.04 -15.30 -5.70
N LEU A 202 -12.05 -14.12 -5.09
CA LEU A 202 -13.26 -13.32 -4.86
C LEU A 202 -13.39 -12.24 -5.92
N MET A 203 -14.63 -11.85 -6.23
CA MET A 203 -14.88 -10.63 -6.99
C MET A 203 -14.76 -9.42 -6.05
N CYS A 204 -13.75 -8.58 -6.28
CA CYS A 204 -13.43 -7.42 -5.45
C CYS A 204 -13.66 -6.12 -6.21
N LEU A 205 -13.83 -5.00 -5.49
CA LEU A 205 -13.81 -3.66 -6.08
C LEU A 205 -12.40 -3.09 -6.04
N ASP A 206 -11.85 -2.71 -7.18
CA ASP A 206 -10.66 -1.86 -7.25
C ASP A 206 -11.04 -0.43 -6.88
N LEU A 207 -10.52 0.09 -5.76
CA LEU A 207 -10.85 1.42 -5.24
C LEU A 207 -10.16 2.57 -6.01
N LYS A 208 -9.23 2.28 -6.93
CA LYS A 208 -8.62 3.29 -7.81
C LYS A 208 -9.41 3.45 -9.08
N GLU A 209 -9.71 2.33 -9.72
CA GLU A 209 -10.40 2.29 -11.02
C GLU A 209 -11.93 2.23 -10.91
N PHE A 210 -12.46 1.97 -9.70
CA PHE A 210 -13.88 1.73 -9.42
C PHE A 210 -14.50 0.64 -10.31
N LYS A 211 -13.72 -0.42 -10.60
CA LYS A 211 -14.12 -1.58 -11.40
C LYS A 211 -14.01 -2.86 -10.59
N THR A 212 -14.87 -3.82 -10.89
CA THR A 212 -14.78 -5.14 -10.27
C THR A 212 -13.65 -5.95 -10.90
N VAL A 213 -12.77 -6.50 -10.07
CA VAL A 213 -11.62 -7.30 -10.48
C VAL A 213 -11.49 -8.55 -9.60
N PRO A 214 -10.97 -9.67 -10.12
CA PRO A 214 -10.71 -10.84 -9.30
C PRO A 214 -9.57 -10.62 -8.31
N GLY A 215 -9.87 -10.73 -7.01
CA GLY A 215 -8.91 -10.65 -5.92
C GLY A 215 -8.53 -12.01 -5.36
N LYS A 216 -7.24 -12.22 -5.11
CA LYS A 216 -6.73 -13.39 -4.37
C LYS A 216 -6.58 -13.04 -2.89
N HIS A 217 -7.13 -13.87 -2.01
CA HIS A 217 -6.84 -13.80 -0.58
C HIS A 217 -5.65 -14.71 -0.24
N ASN A 218 -4.77 -14.23 0.64
CA ASN A 218 -3.60 -15.00 1.09
C ASN A 218 -3.93 -15.91 2.28
N HIS A 219 -4.89 -15.52 3.10
CA HIS A 219 -5.27 -16.23 4.32
C HIS A 219 -6.77 -16.16 4.51
N PHE A 220 -7.34 -17.27 4.99
CA PHE A 220 -8.72 -17.37 5.38
C PHE A 220 -8.82 -17.55 6.89
N PHE A 221 -9.43 -16.58 7.58
CA PHE A 221 -9.52 -16.57 9.05
C PHE A 221 -10.95 -16.88 9.51
N LYS A 222 -11.10 -17.91 10.34
CA LYS A 222 -12.33 -18.21 11.07
C LYS A 222 -12.09 -17.97 12.55
N ARG A 223 -12.95 -17.17 13.19
CA ARG A 223 -12.94 -16.96 14.64
C ARG A 223 -14.34 -16.67 15.15
N ASN A 224 -14.54 -16.91 16.45
CA ASN A 224 -15.69 -16.39 17.17
C ASN A 224 -15.39 -14.97 17.65
N SER A 225 -16.42 -14.14 17.76
CA SER A 225 -16.32 -12.78 18.30
C SER A 225 -17.49 -12.52 19.22
N ASP A 226 -17.21 -11.93 20.38
CA ASP A 226 -18.22 -11.63 21.40
C ASP A 226 -19.04 -10.39 21.08
N LYS A 227 -18.60 -9.56 20.12
CA LYS A 227 -19.25 -8.32 19.72
C LYS A 227 -19.38 -8.24 18.21
N SER A 228 -20.56 -7.85 17.75
CA SER A 228 -20.84 -7.54 16.35
C SER A 228 -21.69 -6.28 16.23
N ILE A 229 -21.63 -5.66 15.06
CA ILE A 229 -22.44 -4.51 14.67
C ILE A 229 -23.21 -4.90 13.41
N GLU A 230 -24.53 -4.80 13.48
CA GLU A 230 -25.41 -4.94 12.31
C GLU A 230 -25.61 -3.56 11.67
N ILE A 231 -25.08 -3.40 10.47
CA ILE A 231 -25.22 -2.19 9.66
C ILE A 231 -26.40 -2.40 8.71
N LYS A 232 -27.31 -1.42 8.68
CA LYS A 232 -28.46 -1.40 7.77
C LYS A 232 -28.39 -0.17 6.89
N THR A 233 -28.32 -0.38 5.58
CA THR A 233 -28.37 0.71 4.59
C THR A 233 -29.80 0.93 4.12
N ILE A 234 -30.11 2.17 3.71
CA ILE A 234 -31.43 2.53 3.20
C ILE A 234 -31.53 2.19 1.71
N ALA A 235 -30.56 2.66 0.90
CA ALA A 235 -30.54 2.49 -0.55
C ALA A 235 -29.12 2.17 -1.06
N PRO A 236 -28.87 0.95 -1.61
CA PRO A 236 -29.76 -0.22 -1.55
C PRO A 236 -30.02 -0.65 -0.11
N THR A 237 -31.15 -1.30 0.15
CA THR A 237 -31.40 -1.90 1.47
C THR A 237 -30.53 -3.15 1.65
N MET A 238 -29.52 -3.05 2.51
CA MET A 238 -28.60 -4.15 2.82
C MET A 238 -28.44 -4.30 4.33
N ARG A 239 -28.13 -5.53 4.76
CA ARG A 239 -27.74 -5.83 6.14
C ARG A 239 -26.37 -6.46 6.11
N LEU A 240 -25.45 -5.90 6.89
CA LEU A 240 -24.09 -6.38 7.01
C LEU A 240 -23.75 -6.51 8.49
N CYS A 241 -23.37 -7.71 8.92
CA CYS A 241 -22.97 -7.98 10.30
C CYS A 241 -21.46 -8.16 10.34
N VAL A 242 -20.77 -7.26 11.05
CA VAL A 242 -19.31 -7.19 11.11
C VAL A 242 -18.83 -6.98 12.53
N THR A 243 -17.55 -7.20 12.77
CA THR A 243 -16.91 -6.87 14.04
C THR A 243 -16.72 -5.35 14.18
N PRO A 244 -16.69 -4.79 15.41
CA PRO A 244 -16.58 -3.34 15.63
C PRO A 244 -15.39 -2.66 14.94
N GLU A 245 -14.29 -3.39 14.78
CA GLU A 245 -13.06 -2.94 14.16
C GLU A 245 -13.02 -3.12 12.64
N HIS A 246 -14.02 -3.76 12.03
CA HIS A 246 -14.10 -3.96 10.58
C HIS A 246 -14.16 -2.61 9.86
N VAL A 247 -13.22 -2.38 8.94
CA VAL A 247 -13.14 -1.14 8.17
C VAL A 247 -14.11 -1.19 6.99
N LEU A 248 -14.89 -0.13 6.86
CA LEU A 248 -15.78 0.13 5.74
C LEU A 248 -15.36 1.43 5.06
N PHE A 249 -15.75 1.59 3.80
CA PHE A 249 -15.40 2.78 3.03
C PHE A 249 -16.60 3.71 2.94
N THR A 250 -16.42 4.91 3.47
CA THR A 250 -17.38 6.00 3.46
C THR A 250 -17.00 7.04 2.42
N VAL A 251 -17.97 7.85 1.98
CA VAL A 251 -17.73 9.01 1.12
C VAL A 251 -17.89 10.28 1.96
N GLY A 252 -16.81 11.07 2.07
CA GLY A 252 -16.83 12.41 2.67
C GLY A 252 -16.46 13.49 1.66
N ASP A 253 -16.32 14.73 2.13
CA ASP A 253 -16.08 15.91 1.27
C ASP A 253 -14.79 15.83 0.44
N GLU A 254 -13.77 15.14 0.97
CA GLU A 254 -12.45 14.94 0.33
C GLU A 254 -12.35 13.59 -0.41
N GLY A 255 -13.46 12.87 -0.58
CA GLY A 255 -13.50 11.57 -1.25
C GLY A 255 -13.62 10.38 -0.30
N LEU A 256 -13.01 9.26 -0.67
CA LEU A 256 -13.13 7.99 0.04
C LEU A 256 -12.42 8.03 1.40
N LYS A 257 -13.10 7.64 2.48
CA LYS A 257 -12.53 7.56 3.83
C LYS A 257 -12.78 6.19 4.44
N GLU A 258 -11.73 5.58 4.98
CA GLU A 258 -11.82 4.36 5.78
C GLU A 258 -12.41 4.68 7.16
N LYS A 259 -13.43 3.92 7.55
CA LYS A 259 -14.12 4.11 8.82
C LYS A 259 -14.43 2.76 9.48
N PRO A 260 -13.92 2.48 10.69
CA PRO A 260 -14.29 1.28 11.44
C PRO A 260 -15.79 1.24 11.74
N ALA A 261 -16.38 0.05 11.78
CA ALA A 261 -17.81 -0.14 12.01
C ALA A 261 -18.31 0.51 13.31
N ARG A 262 -17.51 0.51 14.39
CA ARG A 262 -17.82 1.16 15.67
C ARG A 262 -17.95 2.68 15.58
N ASP A 263 -17.33 3.28 14.58
CA ASP A 263 -17.28 4.72 14.40
C ASP A 263 -18.39 5.20 13.45
N LEU A 264 -19.06 4.29 12.74
CA LEU A 264 -20.21 4.61 11.88
C LEU A 264 -21.36 5.24 12.67
N ARG A 265 -22.05 6.16 12.00
CA ARG A 265 -23.23 6.88 12.50
C ARG A 265 -24.33 6.85 11.44
N ALA A 266 -25.58 6.97 11.88
CA ALA A 266 -26.70 7.09 10.95
C ALA A 266 -26.52 8.31 10.05
N GLY A 267 -26.70 8.12 8.73
CA GLY A 267 -26.44 9.14 7.72
C GLY A 267 -25.09 9.01 7.01
N ASP A 268 -24.16 8.20 7.52
CA ASP A 268 -22.92 7.91 6.80
C ASP A 268 -23.22 7.23 5.46
N MET A 269 -22.61 7.74 4.38
CA MET A 269 -22.72 7.18 3.05
C MET A 269 -21.64 6.12 2.82
N LEU A 270 -22.06 4.86 2.65
CA LEU A 270 -21.17 3.75 2.33
C LEU A 270 -21.06 3.57 0.82
N ILE A 271 -19.88 3.19 0.33
CA ILE A 271 -19.74 2.77 -1.07
C ILE A 271 -20.46 1.44 -1.29
N SER A 272 -21.00 1.27 -2.48
CA SER A 272 -21.59 0.01 -2.94
C SER A 272 -21.28 -0.18 -4.42
N VAL A 273 -21.26 -1.44 -4.85
CA VAL A 273 -21.04 -1.82 -6.24
C VAL A 273 -22.36 -1.69 -6.99
N LYS A 274 -22.40 -0.84 -8.02
CA LYS A 274 -23.57 -0.68 -8.89
C LYS A 274 -23.68 -1.75 -9.97
N ASN A 275 -22.53 -2.24 -10.45
CA ASN A 275 -22.47 -3.25 -11.48
C ASN A 275 -21.33 -4.23 -11.23
N VAL A 276 -21.60 -5.52 -11.41
CA VAL A 276 -20.56 -6.56 -11.37
C VAL A 276 -20.31 -7.09 -12.78
N GLY A 277 -19.10 -6.85 -13.29
CA GLY A 277 -18.69 -7.33 -14.60
C GLY A 277 -18.42 -8.84 -14.58
N PHE A 278 -19.36 -9.62 -15.07
CA PHE A 278 -19.20 -11.07 -15.26
C PHE A 278 -19.95 -11.53 -16.52
N GLU A 279 -19.20 -12.02 -17.50
CA GLU A 279 -19.76 -12.44 -18.79
C GLU A 279 -20.54 -13.76 -18.69
N GLY A 280 -20.06 -14.69 -17.84
CA GLY A 280 -20.64 -16.02 -17.67
C GLY A 280 -20.55 -16.91 -18.90
N LYS A 281 -20.98 -18.16 -18.76
CA LYS A 281 -21.14 -19.13 -19.86
C LYS A 281 -22.37 -19.99 -19.60
N SER A 282 -23.10 -20.30 -20.66
CA SER A 282 -24.27 -21.17 -20.59
C SER A 282 -24.18 -22.29 -21.63
N SER A 283 -24.50 -23.51 -21.19
CA SER A 283 -24.61 -24.70 -22.04
C SER A 283 -26.05 -25.09 -22.35
N ILE A 284 -27.03 -24.36 -21.79
CA ILE A 284 -28.45 -24.65 -21.92
C ILE A 284 -29.17 -23.62 -22.81
N ASP A 285 -30.28 -24.03 -23.40
CA ASP A 285 -31.14 -23.15 -24.18
C ASP A 285 -31.79 -22.06 -23.29
N SER A 286 -32.02 -20.89 -23.89
CA SER A 286 -32.68 -19.75 -23.23
C SER A 286 -34.11 -20.06 -22.76
N GLY A 287 -34.87 -20.85 -23.52
CA GLY A 287 -36.19 -21.34 -23.13
C GLY A 287 -36.11 -22.31 -21.95
N LEU A 288 -35.10 -23.19 -21.92
CA LEU A 288 -34.87 -24.08 -20.77
C LEU A 288 -34.51 -23.27 -19.52
N ALA A 289 -33.67 -22.24 -19.63
CA ALA A 289 -33.36 -21.35 -18.52
C ALA A 289 -34.62 -20.64 -17.97
N GLN A 290 -35.48 -20.13 -18.86
CA GLN A 290 -36.75 -19.53 -18.45
C GLN A 290 -37.68 -20.54 -17.75
N LEU A 291 -37.73 -21.77 -18.24
CA LEU A 291 -38.49 -22.84 -17.61
C LEU A 291 -37.94 -23.20 -16.22
N LEU A 292 -36.61 -23.28 -16.05
CA LEU A 292 -35.96 -23.52 -14.76
C LEU A 292 -36.27 -22.42 -13.74
N GLY A 293 -36.29 -21.15 -14.17
CA GLY A 293 -36.67 -20.02 -13.33
C GLY A 293 -38.09 -20.14 -12.80
N TYR A 294 -39.03 -20.54 -13.66
CA TYR A 294 -40.42 -20.73 -13.25
C TYR A 294 -40.58 -21.94 -12.33
N ILE A 295 -39.85 -23.02 -12.58
CA ILE A 295 -39.84 -24.21 -11.71
C ILE A 295 -39.30 -23.86 -10.31
N LEU A 296 -38.39 -22.89 -10.17
CA LEU A 296 -37.88 -22.44 -8.87
C LEU A 296 -38.97 -21.79 -8.03
N GLY A 297 -39.89 -21.04 -8.64
CA GLY A 297 -41.07 -20.49 -7.98
C GLY A 297 -42.13 -21.57 -7.72
N ASP A 298 -42.87 -21.92 -8.77
CA ASP A 298 -44.10 -22.73 -8.66
C ASP A 298 -43.94 -24.21 -9.06
N GLY A 299 -42.71 -24.66 -9.30
CA GLY A 299 -42.44 -26.04 -9.69
C GLY A 299 -42.46 -27.00 -8.50
N SER A 300 -43.04 -28.17 -8.68
CA SER A 300 -43.00 -29.31 -7.76
C SER A 300 -42.57 -30.57 -8.52
N ARG A 301 -42.15 -31.61 -7.80
CA ARG A 301 -41.72 -32.87 -8.41
C ARG A 301 -42.59 -34.03 -7.98
N ASP A 302 -42.82 -34.94 -8.91
CA ASP A 302 -43.36 -36.27 -8.68
C ASP A 302 -42.25 -37.31 -8.96
N LYS A 303 -42.56 -38.60 -8.99
CA LYS A 303 -41.56 -39.67 -9.24
C LYS A 303 -40.82 -39.49 -10.57
N ASN A 304 -41.54 -39.19 -11.65
CA ASN A 304 -41.02 -39.22 -13.03
C ASN A 304 -41.29 -37.92 -13.84
N ARG A 305 -41.76 -36.86 -13.20
CA ARG A 305 -42.13 -35.60 -13.87
C ARG A 305 -41.97 -34.40 -12.96
N ILE A 306 -41.96 -33.22 -13.57
CA ILE A 306 -42.09 -31.93 -12.91
C ILE A 306 -43.51 -31.41 -13.16
N ASN A 307 -44.15 -30.86 -12.13
CA ASN A 307 -45.45 -30.20 -12.23
C ASN A 307 -45.28 -28.73 -11.87
N ILE A 308 -45.94 -27.83 -12.59
CA ILE A 308 -45.97 -26.39 -12.29
C ILE A 308 -47.42 -26.02 -12.04
N SER A 309 -47.70 -25.25 -10.98
CA SER A 309 -49.04 -24.75 -10.68
C SER A 309 -49.14 -23.30 -11.14
N GLU A 310 -50.17 -22.95 -11.92
CA GLU A 310 -50.38 -21.58 -12.40
C GLU A 310 -51.86 -21.23 -12.43
N SER A 311 -52.25 -20.06 -11.96
CA SER A 311 -53.63 -19.57 -11.99
C SER A 311 -54.06 -18.97 -13.33
N ASP A 312 -53.13 -18.34 -14.06
CA ASP A 312 -53.33 -17.69 -15.35
C ASP A 312 -53.23 -18.70 -16.50
N GLU A 313 -54.30 -18.81 -17.29
CA GLU A 313 -54.36 -19.76 -18.40
C GLU A 313 -53.39 -19.42 -19.54
N GLU A 314 -53.18 -18.14 -19.83
CA GLU A 314 -52.26 -17.70 -20.88
C GLU A 314 -50.82 -17.98 -20.50
N LEU A 315 -50.47 -17.71 -19.24
CA LEU A 315 -49.14 -18.02 -18.72
C LEU A 315 -48.90 -19.54 -18.67
N ALA A 316 -49.91 -20.32 -18.26
CA ALA A 316 -49.84 -21.77 -18.31
C ALA A 316 -49.59 -22.29 -19.73
N LYS A 317 -50.32 -21.77 -20.73
CA LYS A 317 -50.11 -22.10 -22.15
C LYS A 317 -48.73 -21.66 -22.65
N HIS A 318 -48.24 -20.50 -22.21
CA HIS A 318 -46.92 -20.00 -22.57
C HIS A 318 -45.81 -20.97 -22.14
N TYR A 319 -45.80 -21.39 -20.86
CA TYR A 319 -44.79 -22.29 -20.33
C TYR A 319 -44.90 -23.72 -20.86
N SER A 320 -46.12 -24.20 -21.11
CA SER A 320 -46.34 -25.46 -21.83
C SER A 320 -45.71 -25.40 -23.23
N GLY A 321 -45.93 -24.31 -23.96
CA GLY A 321 -45.36 -24.11 -25.30
C GLY A 321 -43.84 -23.95 -25.31
N ILE A 322 -43.24 -23.37 -24.26
CA ILE A 322 -41.77 -23.37 -24.09
C ILE A 322 -41.26 -24.81 -23.95
N ALA A 323 -41.90 -25.62 -23.10
CA ALA A 323 -41.51 -27.02 -22.91
C ALA A 323 -41.62 -27.82 -24.22
N GLU A 324 -42.71 -27.67 -24.97
CA GLU A 324 -42.90 -28.37 -26.26
C GLU A 324 -41.83 -28.01 -27.30
N LYS A 325 -41.45 -26.73 -27.38
CA LYS A 325 -40.36 -26.27 -28.27
C LYS A 325 -39.01 -26.86 -27.91
N LEU A 326 -38.80 -27.23 -26.65
CA LEU A 326 -37.61 -27.93 -26.16
C LEU A 326 -37.69 -29.45 -26.37
N GLY A 327 -38.75 -29.95 -27.01
CA GLY A 327 -39.00 -31.39 -27.18
C GLY A 327 -39.48 -32.09 -25.91
N ILE A 328 -39.96 -31.34 -24.91
CA ILE A 328 -40.47 -31.87 -23.65
C ILE A 328 -41.98 -32.04 -23.78
N ASN A 329 -42.46 -33.28 -23.67
CA ASN A 329 -43.89 -33.54 -23.69
C ASN A 329 -44.57 -32.83 -22.50
N SER A 330 -45.57 -32.01 -22.79
CA SER A 330 -46.23 -31.13 -21.82
C SER A 330 -47.74 -31.36 -21.85
N GLY A 331 -48.40 -31.25 -20.70
CA GLY A 331 -49.86 -31.31 -20.63
C GLY A 331 -50.42 -30.35 -19.61
N ILE A 332 -51.43 -29.58 -19.98
CA ILE A 332 -52.12 -28.63 -19.09
C ILE A 332 -53.41 -29.27 -18.58
N MET A 333 -53.63 -29.22 -17.27
CA MET A 333 -54.84 -29.74 -16.64
C MET A 333 -55.41 -28.74 -15.65
N LYS A 334 -56.64 -28.27 -15.90
CA LYS A 334 -57.36 -27.41 -14.94
C LYS A 334 -57.78 -28.23 -13.71
N ARG A 335 -57.38 -27.79 -12.52
CA ARG A 335 -57.73 -28.46 -11.26
C ARG A 335 -59.13 -28.05 -10.82
N ARG A 336 -60.09 -28.98 -10.96
CA ARG A 336 -61.48 -28.78 -10.57
C ARG A 336 -61.57 -28.34 -9.10
N GLY A 337 -62.29 -27.26 -8.85
CA GLY A 337 -62.55 -26.72 -7.52
C GLY A 337 -61.39 -25.96 -6.87
N LYS A 338 -60.22 -25.83 -7.53
CA LYS A 338 -59.07 -25.10 -6.96
C LYS A 338 -58.65 -23.84 -7.72
N GLY A 339 -59.22 -23.60 -8.91
CA GLY A 339 -59.02 -22.34 -9.64
C GLY A 339 -57.65 -22.17 -10.31
N TYR A 340 -56.83 -23.23 -10.42
CA TYR A 340 -55.53 -23.18 -11.07
C TYR A 340 -55.34 -24.30 -12.10
N TYR A 341 -54.38 -24.10 -13.00
CA TYR A 341 -53.89 -25.02 -14.03
C TYR A 341 -52.62 -25.70 -13.53
N GLU A 342 -52.51 -27.00 -13.81
CA GLU A 342 -51.30 -27.77 -13.55
C GLU A 342 -50.65 -28.12 -14.88
N ILE A 343 -49.45 -27.59 -15.11
CA ILE A 343 -48.60 -27.92 -16.26
C ILE A 343 -47.75 -29.13 -15.87
N LYS A 344 -47.88 -30.23 -16.60
CA LYS A 344 -47.16 -31.48 -16.35
C LYS A 344 -46.09 -31.68 -17.41
N LEU A 345 -44.84 -31.73 -16.99
CA LEU A 345 -43.68 -31.90 -17.86
C LEU A 345 -43.21 -33.36 -17.79
N TYR A 346 -43.55 -34.14 -18.81
CA TYR A 346 -43.25 -35.56 -18.90
C TYR A 346 -41.87 -35.79 -19.52
N SER A 347 -40.82 -35.57 -18.72
CA SER A 347 -39.44 -35.88 -19.11
C SER A 347 -38.61 -36.32 -17.92
N LYS A 348 -38.22 -37.61 -17.93
CA LYS A 348 -37.27 -38.15 -16.94
C LYS A 348 -35.89 -37.51 -17.11
N ALA A 349 -35.46 -37.25 -18.34
CA ALA A 349 -34.19 -36.57 -18.62
C ALA A 349 -34.15 -35.15 -18.01
N LEU A 350 -35.22 -34.37 -18.17
CA LEU A 350 -35.34 -33.06 -17.53
C LEU A 350 -35.29 -33.21 -16.00
N LEU A 351 -36.08 -34.12 -15.43
CA LEU A 351 -36.11 -34.30 -13.98
C LEU A 351 -34.74 -34.70 -13.42
N ASP A 352 -34.02 -35.59 -14.09
CA ASP A 352 -32.70 -36.05 -13.68
C ASP A 352 -31.65 -34.93 -13.82
N MET A 353 -31.69 -34.15 -14.91
CA MET A 353 -30.86 -32.94 -15.08
C MET A 353 -31.15 -31.92 -13.98
N VAL A 354 -32.41 -31.64 -13.69
CA VAL A 354 -32.78 -30.71 -12.61
C VAL A 354 -32.31 -31.24 -11.26
N LYS A 355 -32.38 -32.54 -10.98
CA LYS A 355 -31.87 -33.10 -9.72
C LYS A 355 -30.35 -33.00 -9.60
N HIS A 356 -29.62 -33.26 -10.67
CA HIS A 356 -28.16 -33.34 -10.67
C HIS A 356 -27.52 -31.95 -10.75
N ASP A 357 -27.90 -31.15 -11.74
CA ASP A 357 -27.25 -29.87 -12.06
C ASP A 357 -27.94 -28.69 -11.35
N PHE A 358 -29.25 -28.80 -11.11
CA PHE A 358 -30.07 -27.70 -10.58
C PHE A 358 -30.84 -28.09 -9.31
N GLY A 359 -30.32 -29.03 -8.52
CA GLY A 359 -31.10 -29.70 -7.46
C GLY A 359 -31.73 -28.74 -6.44
N GLY A 360 -31.10 -27.57 -6.23
CA GLY A 360 -31.63 -26.49 -5.41
C GLY A 360 -32.97 -25.92 -5.87
N ILE A 361 -33.28 -25.97 -7.17
CA ILE A 361 -34.50 -25.41 -7.76
C ILE A 361 -35.75 -26.12 -7.24
N ILE A 362 -35.68 -27.45 -7.10
CA ILE A 362 -36.80 -28.30 -6.67
C ILE A 362 -36.65 -28.82 -5.23
N SER A 363 -35.67 -28.32 -4.49
CA SER A 363 -35.50 -28.66 -3.08
C SER A 363 -36.55 -27.95 -2.22
N PRO A 364 -36.94 -28.51 -1.06
CA PRO A 364 -37.88 -27.85 -0.14
C PRO A 364 -37.44 -26.43 0.26
N GLU A 365 -36.13 -26.22 0.41
CA GLU A 365 -35.57 -24.92 0.82
C GLU A 365 -35.49 -23.91 -0.32
N ARG A 366 -35.57 -24.36 -1.58
CA ARG A 366 -35.37 -23.57 -2.82
C ARG A 366 -34.05 -22.80 -2.84
N ARG A 367 -33.18 -23.06 -3.82
CA ARG A 367 -31.88 -22.39 -3.93
C ARG A 367 -31.51 -22.15 -5.38
N ILE A 368 -30.91 -20.98 -5.64
CA ILE A 368 -30.19 -20.72 -6.88
C ILE A 368 -28.85 -21.46 -6.79
N THR A 369 -28.61 -22.39 -7.71
CA THR A 369 -27.36 -23.17 -7.76
C THR A 369 -26.20 -22.35 -8.34
N ASP A 370 -24.98 -22.83 -8.13
CA ASP A 370 -23.79 -22.19 -8.70
C ASP A 370 -23.85 -22.17 -10.23
N ASP A 371 -24.38 -23.22 -10.87
CA ASP A 371 -24.55 -23.28 -12.32
C ASP A 371 -25.42 -22.14 -12.86
N VAL A 372 -26.51 -21.79 -12.18
CA VAL A 372 -27.33 -20.63 -12.54
C VAL A 372 -26.55 -19.32 -12.33
N CYS A 373 -25.76 -19.21 -11.26
CA CYS A 373 -24.96 -18.02 -11.01
C CYS A 373 -23.90 -17.79 -12.11
N ARG A 374 -23.40 -18.88 -12.72
CA ARG A 374 -22.42 -18.88 -13.80
C ARG A 374 -22.97 -18.62 -15.20
N PHE A 375 -24.29 -18.62 -15.38
CA PHE A 375 -24.91 -18.35 -16.68
C PHE A 375 -24.43 -17.05 -17.30
N ASP A 376 -24.39 -16.98 -18.63
CA ASP A 376 -24.22 -15.71 -19.32
C ASP A 376 -25.42 -14.77 -19.09
N ASN A 377 -25.23 -13.46 -19.32
CA ASN A 377 -26.27 -12.47 -19.02
C ASN A 377 -27.57 -12.72 -19.79
N LYS A 378 -27.51 -13.26 -21.02
CA LYS A 378 -28.69 -13.55 -21.84
C LYS A 378 -29.50 -14.71 -21.26
N THR A 379 -28.83 -15.75 -20.81
CA THR A 379 -29.44 -16.94 -20.23
C THR A 379 -29.94 -16.65 -18.81
N LEU A 380 -29.16 -15.92 -18.02
CA LEU A 380 -29.57 -15.48 -16.68
C LEU A 380 -30.80 -14.58 -16.73
N SER A 381 -30.90 -13.64 -17.69
CA SER A 381 -32.09 -12.79 -17.81
C SER A 381 -33.35 -13.61 -18.14
N ARG A 382 -33.20 -14.72 -18.87
CA ARG A 382 -34.30 -15.65 -19.16
C ARG A 382 -34.70 -16.44 -17.92
N PHE A 383 -33.73 -16.94 -17.15
CA PHE A 383 -34.00 -17.55 -15.85
C PHE A 383 -34.73 -16.58 -14.90
N MET A 384 -34.26 -15.35 -14.77
CA MET A 384 -34.90 -14.33 -13.94
C MET A 384 -36.32 -14.02 -14.43
N ARG A 385 -36.53 -13.87 -15.75
CA ARG A 385 -37.88 -13.73 -16.30
C ARG A 385 -38.78 -14.88 -15.86
N GLY A 386 -38.30 -16.11 -15.94
CA GLY A 386 -38.99 -17.29 -15.44
C GLY A 386 -39.45 -17.17 -14.00
N LEU A 387 -38.53 -16.75 -13.14
CA LEU A 387 -38.78 -16.60 -11.72
C LEU A 387 -39.75 -15.45 -11.40
N TYR A 388 -39.63 -14.32 -12.10
CA TYR A 388 -40.54 -13.18 -11.94
C TYR A 388 -41.93 -13.43 -12.53
N ASP A 389 -42.04 -14.23 -13.60
CA ASP A 389 -43.34 -14.63 -14.13
C ASP A 389 -44.10 -15.51 -13.11
N ALA A 390 -43.41 -16.26 -12.25
CA ALA A 390 -44.00 -17.09 -11.18
C ALA A 390 -44.29 -16.31 -9.89
N GLU A 391 -43.27 -15.63 -9.33
CA GLU A 391 -43.32 -15.08 -7.96
C GLU A 391 -43.33 -13.54 -7.92
N GLY A 392 -43.27 -12.91 -9.10
CA GLY A 392 -43.16 -11.47 -9.25
C GLY A 392 -44.50 -10.75 -9.14
N TRP A 393 -44.45 -9.52 -8.64
CA TRP A 393 -45.61 -8.64 -8.57
C TRP A 393 -45.23 -7.22 -8.96
N VAL A 394 -46.23 -6.44 -9.37
CA VAL A 394 -46.07 -5.04 -9.78
C VAL A 394 -47.06 -4.18 -9.01
N ASP A 395 -46.53 -3.23 -8.23
CA ASP A 395 -47.32 -2.14 -7.68
C ASP A 395 -47.20 -0.94 -8.62
N ARG A 396 -48.26 -0.71 -9.40
CA ARG A 396 -48.33 0.40 -10.37
C ARG A 396 -48.39 1.77 -9.71
N SER A 397 -48.93 1.86 -8.50
CA SER A 397 -49.06 3.11 -7.75
C SER A 397 -47.69 3.54 -7.23
N ALA A 398 -46.99 2.62 -6.58
CA ALA A 398 -45.64 2.86 -6.07
C ALA A 398 -44.55 2.80 -7.16
N LYS A 399 -44.89 2.32 -8.37
CA LYS A 399 -43.96 2.03 -9.47
C LYS A 399 -42.85 1.06 -9.07
N ILE A 400 -43.23 0.03 -8.30
CA ILE A 400 -42.32 -0.98 -7.78
C ILE A 400 -42.61 -2.32 -8.45
N ILE A 401 -41.54 -3.03 -8.80
CA ILE A 401 -41.58 -4.45 -9.13
C ILE A 401 -40.96 -5.17 -7.94
N GLY A 402 -41.64 -6.20 -7.45
CA GLY A 402 -41.15 -7.02 -6.36
C GLY A 402 -41.24 -8.49 -6.68
N ILE A 403 -40.62 -9.29 -5.82
CA ILE A 403 -40.71 -10.74 -5.83
C ILE A 403 -40.79 -11.19 -4.37
N THR A 404 -41.63 -12.18 -4.09
CA THR A 404 -41.83 -12.69 -2.73
C THR A 404 -41.51 -14.17 -2.72
N MET A 405 -40.59 -14.61 -1.86
CA MET A 405 -40.28 -16.03 -1.70
C MET A 405 -39.96 -16.35 -0.25
N ASN A 406 -40.26 -17.58 0.17
CA ASN A 406 -39.91 -18.07 1.51
C ASN A 406 -38.40 -18.31 1.68
N SER A 407 -37.66 -18.48 0.58
CA SER A 407 -36.22 -18.72 0.61
C SER A 407 -35.42 -17.42 0.65
N LYS A 408 -34.90 -17.09 1.83
CA LYS A 408 -33.97 -15.96 2.00
C LYS A 408 -32.73 -16.08 1.10
N ASP A 409 -32.22 -17.31 0.90
CA ASP A 409 -31.04 -17.56 0.05
C ASP A 409 -31.30 -17.15 -1.40
N VAL A 410 -32.48 -17.49 -1.94
CA VAL A 410 -32.88 -17.09 -3.30
C VAL A 410 -32.96 -15.57 -3.42
N ILE A 411 -33.61 -14.88 -2.47
CA ILE A 411 -33.74 -13.43 -2.49
C ILE A 411 -32.38 -12.73 -2.42
N GLU A 412 -31.49 -13.18 -1.52
CA GLU A 412 -30.16 -12.57 -1.36
C GLU A 412 -29.26 -12.82 -2.58
N LYS A 413 -29.29 -14.02 -3.17
CA LYS A 413 -28.56 -14.33 -4.42
C LYS A 413 -29.15 -13.58 -5.62
N LEU A 414 -30.48 -13.52 -5.75
CA LEU A 414 -31.14 -12.79 -6.82
C LEU A 414 -30.74 -11.32 -6.82
N ARG A 415 -30.72 -10.68 -5.63
CA ARG A 415 -30.23 -9.30 -5.48
C ARG A 415 -28.80 -9.14 -5.98
N MET A 416 -27.90 -10.06 -5.65
CA MET A 416 -26.51 -10.02 -6.15
C MET A 416 -26.43 -10.22 -7.66
N LEU A 417 -27.24 -11.12 -8.23
CA LEU A 417 -27.27 -11.38 -9.66
C LEU A 417 -27.84 -10.19 -10.46
N LEU A 418 -28.79 -9.44 -9.90
CA LEU A 418 -29.33 -8.21 -10.49
C LEU A 418 -28.26 -7.13 -10.70
N LEU A 419 -27.20 -7.10 -9.88
CA LEU A 419 -26.07 -6.19 -10.06
C LEU A 419 -25.35 -6.42 -11.40
N ARG A 420 -25.39 -7.62 -11.98
CA ARG A 420 -24.82 -7.88 -13.33
C ARG A 420 -25.50 -7.03 -14.41
N PHE A 421 -26.75 -6.63 -14.16
CA PHE A 421 -27.56 -5.79 -15.05
C PHE A 421 -27.61 -4.32 -14.60
N GLY A 422 -26.90 -3.95 -13.54
CA GLY A 422 -26.91 -2.58 -13.01
C GLY A 422 -28.17 -2.23 -12.22
N ILE A 423 -28.92 -3.24 -11.76
CA ILE A 423 -30.15 -3.07 -11.00
C ILE A 423 -29.81 -3.18 -9.50
N ILE A 424 -30.10 -2.13 -8.73
CA ILE A 424 -29.67 -1.91 -7.34
C ILE A 424 -30.83 -2.09 -6.35
#